data_AF-A0A1F7AAG7-F1
#
_entry.id   AF-A0A1F7AAG7-F1
#
_cell.length_a   1.000
_cell.length_b   1.000
_cell.length_c   1.000
_cell.angle_alpha   90.00
_cell.angle_beta   90.00
_cell.angle_gamma   90.00
#
_symmetry.space_group_name_H-M   'P 1'
#
loop_
_entity.id
_entity.type
_entity.pdbx_description
1 polymer ?
#
loop_
_entity_poly.entity_id
_entity_poly.type
_entity_poly.pdbx_seq_one_letter_code
_entity_poly.pdbx_strand_id
1 'polypeptide(L)' 'MIHYLFKNEINIYDDKVAIISHEDQIGVIIQNKNIADTQRSIFELGFEYAKILEKQKLFPFLSI' A
#
# COMPACT_ATOMS: atom_id res chain seq x y z
N MET A 1 -2.10 -17.57 10.12
CA MET A 1 -3.29 -17.06 9.41
C MET A 1 -2.98 -15.62 9.00
N ILE A 2 -2.60 -15.42 7.74
CA ILE A 2 -2.30 -14.08 7.21
C ILE A 2 -3.66 -13.43 6.92
N HIS A 3 -4.15 -12.62 7.85
CA HIS A 3 -5.40 -11.87 7.67
C HIS A 3 -5.18 -10.87 6.53
N TYR A 4 -6.12 -10.85 5.58
CA TYR A 4 -6.10 -10.12 4.32
C TYR A 4 -5.45 -8.73 4.40
N LEU A 5 -4.51 -8.47 3.48
CA LEU A 5 -3.98 -7.14 3.18
C LEU A 5 -5.17 -6.20 2.98
N PHE A 6 -5.37 -5.28 3.93
CA PHE A 6 -6.24 -4.11 3.91
C PHE A 6 -7.66 -4.32 3.31
N LYS A 7 -8.68 -4.38 4.18
CA LYS A 7 -10.10 -4.33 3.75
C LYS A 7 -10.52 -2.97 3.19
N ASN A 8 -9.83 -1.90 3.60
CA ASN A 8 -10.17 -0.53 3.23
C ASN A 8 -9.55 -0.18 1.87
N GLU A 9 -10.29 0.56 1.06
CA GLU A 9 -9.76 1.19 -0.13
C GLU A 9 -9.01 2.45 0.26
N ILE A 10 -7.74 2.57 -0.16
CA ILE A 10 -6.90 3.73 0.11
C ILE A 10 -6.47 4.32 -1.23
N ASN A 11 -6.85 5.56 -1.48
CA ASN A 11 -6.46 6.30 -2.67
C ASN A 11 -5.66 7.55 -2.28
N ILE A 12 -4.64 7.87 -3.07
CA ILE A 12 -3.80 9.07 -2.86
C ILE A 12 -3.90 9.92 -4.13
N TYR A 13 -4.34 11.17 -3.99
CA TYR A 13 -4.50 12.12 -5.09
C TYR A 13 -3.89 13.47 -4.72
N ASP A 14 -2.80 13.87 -5.39
CA ASP A 14 -2.06 15.09 -5.06
C ASP A 14 -1.80 15.19 -3.54
N ASP A 15 -2.27 16.23 -2.85
CA ASP A 15 -2.11 16.42 -1.40
C ASP A 15 -3.21 15.77 -0.54
N LYS A 16 -4.01 14.84 -1.10
CA LYS A 16 -5.15 14.20 -0.44
C LYS A 16 -4.99 12.69 -0.33
N VAL A 17 -5.50 12.14 0.77
CA VAL A 17 -5.67 10.70 0.98
C VAL A 17 -7.14 10.43 1.26
N ALA A 18 -7.73 9.49 0.53
CA ALA A 18 -9.05 8.95 0.81
C ALA A 18 -8.92 7.54 1.39
N ILE A 19 -9.57 7.28 2.52
CA ILE A 19 -9.70 5.95 3.11
C ILE A 19 -11.18 5.63 3.19
N ILE A 20 -11.60 4.54 2.54
CA ILE A 20 -13.01 4.15 2.39
C ILE A 20 -13.19 2.72 2.88
N SER A 21 -14.16 2.50 3.77
CA SER A 21 -14.70 1.17 4.09
C SER A 21 -16.06 1.03 3.42
N HIS A 22 -16.15 0.17 2.42
CA HIS A 22 -17.42 -0.17 1.76
C HIS A 22 -18.31 -1.03 2.66
N GLU A 23 -17.73 -1.84 3.55
CA GLU A 23 -18.49 -2.67 4.51
C GLU A 23 -19.23 -1.79 5.52
N ASP A 24 -18.52 -0.79 6.05
CA ASP A 24 -19.05 0.12 7.09
C ASP A 24 -19.74 1.37 6.51
N GLN A 25 -19.73 1.53 5.17
CA GLN A 25 -20.29 2.68 4.46
C GLN A 25 -19.75 4.03 4.99
N ILE A 26 -18.47 4.06 5.33
CA ILE A 26 -17.79 5.25 5.87
C ILE A 26 -16.52 5.55 5.07
N GLY A 27 -16.24 6.85 4.91
CA GLY A 27 -15.01 7.31 4.29
C GLY A 27 -14.49 8.58 4.95
N VAL A 28 -13.18 8.76 4.91
CA VAL A 28 -12.50 9.96 5.38
C VAL A 28 -11.59 10.46 4.26
N ILE A 29 -11.64 11.77 4.00
CA ILE A 29 -10.67 12.44 3.13
C ILE A 29 -9.82 13.36 4.00
N ILE A 30 -8.51 13.16 3.90
CA ILE A 30 -7.51 13.97 4.61
C ILE A 30 -6.75 14.78 3.56
N GLN A 31 -6.91 16.10 3.57
CA GLN A 31 -6.09 16.99 2.74
C GLN A 31 -4.90 17.50 3.56
N ASN A 32 -3.74 16.87 3.35
CA ASN A 32 -2.49 17.27 3.95
C ASN A 32 -1.33 16.66 3.16
N LYS A 33 -0.46 17.52 2.62
CA LYS A 33 0.69 17.09 1.82
C LYS A 33 1.60 16.08 2.54
N ASN A 34 1.91 16.31 3.81
CA ASN A 34 2.81 15.43 4.56
C ASN A 34 2.19 14.03 4.79
N ILE A 35 0.88 13.97 5.05
CA ILE A 35 0.15 12.71 5.18
C ILE A 35 0.10 11.97 3.83
N ALA A 36 -0.18 12.68 2.74
CA ALA A 36 -0.15 12.10 1.39
C ALA A 36 1.23 11.57 1.02
N ASP A 37 2.29 12.34 1.28
CA ASP A 37 3.68 11.94 1.04
C ASP A 37 4.04 10.69 1.87
N THR A 38 3.66 10.64 3.15
CA THR A 38 3.84 9.47 4.02
C THR A 38 3.13 8.24 3.47
N GLN A 39 1.87 8.36 3.04
CA GLN A 39 1.11 7.25 2.49
C GLN A 39 1.72 6.71 1.19
N ARG A 40 2.29 7.58 0.34
CA ARG A 40 3.03 7.15 -0.87
C ARG A 40 4.27 6.35 -0.51
N SER A 41 5.06 6.80 0.47
CA SER A 41 6.25 6.06 0.91
C SER A 41 5.91 4.67 1.47
N ILE A 42 4.79 4.51 2.19
CA ILE A 42 4.31 3.20 2.66
C ILE A 42 3.97 2.29 1.47
N PHE A 43 3.28 2.82 0.46
CA PHE A 43 2.96 2.07 -0.76
C PHE A 43 4.22 1.65 -1.52
N GLU A 44 5.16 2.58 -1.72
CA GLU A 44 6.44 2.34 -2.38
C GLU A 44 7.25 1.27 -1.68
N LEU A 45 7.32 1.30 -0.34
CA LEU A 45 8.01 0.27 0.46
C LEU A 45 7.44 -1.13 0.19
N GLY A 46 6.11 -1.27 0.22
CA GLY A 46 5.43 -2.54 -0.07
C GLY A 46 5.66 -2.99 -1.51
N PHE A 47 5.64 -2.07 -2.47
CA PHE A 47 5.85 -2.35 -3.88
C PHE A 47 7.29 -2.80 -4.18
N GLU A 48 8.30 -2.13 -3.62
CA GLU A 48 9.70 -2.53 -3.77
C GLU A 48 9.96 -3.90 -3.14
N TYR A 49 9.38 -4.18 -1.97
CA TYR A 49 9.47 -5.50 -1.35
C TYR A 49 8.82 -6.60 -2.23
N ALA A 50 7.66 -6.32 -2.83
CA ALA A 50 7.02 -7.24 -3.75
C ALA A 50 7.89 -7.57 -4.98
N LYS A 51 8.58 -6.56 -5.56
CA LYS A 51 9.55 -6.78 -6.65
C LYS A 51 10.72 -7.66 -6.23
N ILE A 52 11.22 -7.50 -5.00
CA ILE A 52 12.30 -8.34 -4.47
C ILE A 52 11.83 -9.79 -4.37
N LEU A 53 10.63 -10.03 -3.83
CA LEU A 53 10.06 -11.37 -3.73
C LEU A 53 9.78 -12.00 -5.10
N GLU A 54 9.33 -11.21 -6.08
CA GLU A 54 9.16 -11.66 -7.46
C GLU A 54 10.49 -12.13 -8.07
N LYS A 55 11.55 -11.33 -7.92
CA LYS A 55 12.90 -11.71 -8.37
C LYS A 55 13.40 -12.99 -7.69
N GLN A 56 13.17 -13.16 -6.39
CA GLN A 56 13.53 -14.39 -5.68
C GLN A 56 12.74 -15.62 -6.18
N LYS A 57 11.45 -15.45 -6.50
CA LYS A 57 10.64 -16.52 -7.11
C LYS A 57 11.13 -16.90 -8.51
N LEU A 58 11.58 -15.93 -9.32
CA LEU A 58 12.11 -16.21 -10.66
C LEU A 58 13.50 -16.87 -10.64
N PHE A 59 14.30 -16.66 -9.60
CA PHE A 59 15.66 -17.20 -9.50
C PHE A 59 15.93 -17.93 -8.16
N PRO A 60 15.25 -19.06 -7.90
CA PRO A 60 15.34 -19.73 -6.61
C PRO A 60 16.70 -20.40 -6.32
N PHE A 61 17.57 -20.52 -7.33
CA PHE A 61 18.88 -21.20 -7.23
C PHE A 61 20.10 -20.25 -7.30
N LEU A 62 19.89 -18.94 -7.47
CA LEU A 62 20.99 -17.96 -7.54
C LEU A 62 21.40 -17.38 -6.17
N SER A 63 20.80 -17.88 -5.08
CA SER A 63 21.27 -17.63 -3.72
C SER A 63 22.28 -18.71 -3.31
N ILE A 64 23.51 -18.59 -3.83
CA ILE A 64 24.74 -19.17 -3.27
C ILE A 64 25.67 -18.00 -2.95
#